data_AF-C3XX96-F1
#
_entry.id   AF-C3XX96-F1
#
_cell.length_a   1.000
_cell.length_b   1.000
_cell.length_c   1.000
_cell.angle_alpha   90.00
_cell.angle_beta   90.00
_cell.angle_gamma   90.00
#
_symmetry.space_group_name_H-M   'P 1'
#
loop_
_entity.id
_entity.type
_entity.pdbx_description
1 polymer ?
#
loop_
_entity_poly.entity_id
_entity_poly.type
_entity_poly.pdbx_seq_one_letter_code
_entity_poly.pdbx_strand_id
1 'polypeptide(L)'
;MEDGIPCTACEVGNSSQFYCVECTDYLCQTCNDTHRRFKATKSHKVVTIEDLQSGKAAAELRARETSKCEDHQELNKFYCDTCHRVICLHCVVTAHKDHRYVEIEKAAERE
;
A
#
# COMPACT_ATOMS: atom_id res chain seq x y z
N MET A 1 17.06 3.88 -18.22
CA MET A 1 17.51 4.39 -16.92
C MET A 1 16.41 4.01 -15.95
N GLU A 2 16.63 2.94 -15.19
CA GLU A 2 15.65 2.38 -14.28
C GLU A 2 15.73 3.17 -12.97
N ASP A 3 14.87 4.17 -12.82
CA ASP A 3 14.74 4.96 -11.59
C ASP A 3 13.99 4.11 -10.56
N GLY A 4 14.74 3.28 -9.83
CA GLY A 4 14.19 2.44 -8.76
C GLY A 4 13.76 3.30 -7.57
N ILE A 5 12.64 2.94 -6.93
CA ILE A 5 12.09 3.67 -5.78
C ILE A 5 13.14 3.66 -4.64
N PRO A 6 13.58 4.80 -4.11
CA PRO A 6 14.60 4.83 -3.07
C PRO A 6 14.04 4.37 -1.72
N CYS A 7 14.91 3.84 -0.87
CA CYS A 7 14.56 3.43 0.49
C CYS A 7 14.30 4.66 1.36
N THR A 8 13.14 4.70 2.00
CA THR A 8 12.73 5.78 2.91
C THR A 8 13.23 5.55 4.33
N ALA A 9 13.55 4.29 4.67
CA ALA A 9 14.01 3.90 6.00
C ALA A 9 15.54 3.97 6.21
N CYS A 10 16.32 4.40 5.21
CA CYS A 10 17.77 4.58 5.38
C CYS A 10 18.30 5.82 4.66
N GLU A 11 19.34 6.41 5.24
CA GLU A 11 19.99 7.62 4.71
C GLU A 11 20.78 7.36 3.40
N VAL A 12 21.10 6.09 3.13
CA VAL A 12 21.85 5.68 1.93
C VAL A 12 21.00 5.81 0.66
N GLY A 13 19.66 5.77 0.78
CA GLY A 13 18.76 5.90 -0.37
C GLY A 13 18.89 4.76 -1.39
N ASN A 14 19.33 3.58 -0.95
CA ASN A 14 19.43 2.40 -1.82
C ASN A 14 18.09 2.07 -2.49
N SER A 15 18.14 1.43 -3.66
CA SER A 15 16.95 0.94 -4.35
C SER A 15 16.14 -0.01 -3.46
N SER A 16 14.88 0.36 -3.23
CA SER A 16 13.93 -0.43 -2.49
C SER A 16 13.47 -1.61 -3.32
N GLN A 17 13.28 -2.72 -2.63
CA GLN A 17 12.74 -3.95 -3.21
C GLN A 17 11.46 -4.38 -2.48
N PHE A 18 11.19 -3.79 -1.33
CA PHE A 18 10.10 -4.14 -0.44
C PHE A 18 9.32 -2.91 -0.03
N TYR A 19 8.04 -3.10 0.26
CA TYR A 19 7.15 -2.10 0.81
C TYR A 19 6.46 -2.70 2.04
N CYS A 20 6.57 -2.03 3.18
CA CYS A 20 5.84 -2.40 4.38
C CYS A 20 4.48 -1.69 4.39
N VAL A 21 3.40 -2.48 4.45
CA VAL A 21 2.04 -1.97 4.42
C VAL A 21 1.67 -1.25 5.71
N GLU A 22 2.19 -1.71 6.85
CA GLU A 22 1.90 -1.12 8.17
C GLU A 22 2.73 0.13 8.47
N CYS A 23 3.99 0.16 8.02
CA CYS A 23 4.84 1.36 8.16
C CYS A 23 4.64 2.36 7.02
N THR A 24 4.01 1.96 5.92
CA THR A 24 3.93 2.76 4.69
C THR A 24 5.30 3.21 4.17
N ASP A 25 6.29 2.34 4.32
CA ASP A 25 7.70 2.63 4.04
C ASP A 25 8.26 1.72 2.96
N TYR A 26 9.13 2.29 2.13
CA TYR A 26 9.92 1.55 1.15
C TYR A 26 11.22 1.10 1.80
N LEU A 27 11.45 -0.21 1.74
CA LEU A 27 12.57 -0.87 2.38
C LEU A 27 13.49 -1.48 1.31
N CYS A 28 14.76 -1.10 1.36
CA CYS A 28 15.82 -1.89 0.75
C CYS A 28 15.98 -3.22 1.49
N GLN A 29 16.72 -4.16 0.91
CA GLN A 29 16.90 -5.50 1.47
C GLN A 29 17.42 -5.48 2.92
N THR A 30 18.38 -4.61 3.23
CA THR A 30 18.95 -4.45 4.58
C THR A 30 17.94 -3.93 5.59
N CYS A 31 17.14 -2.92 5.18
CA CYS A 31 16.10 -2.35 6.03
C CYS A 31 14.99 -3.37 6.28
N ASN A 32 14.57 -4.14 5.27
CA ASN A 32 13.60 -5.22 5.44
C ASN A 32 14.09 -6.33 6.39
N ASP A 33 15.34 -6.77 6.27
CA ASP A 33 15.90 -7.79 7.18
C ASP A 33 15.90 -7.31 8.64
N THR A 34 16.34 -6.06 8.86
CA THR A 34 16.28 -5.43 10.19
C THR A 34 14.84 -5.30 10.68
N HIS A 35 13.95 -4.81 9.82
CA HIS A 35 12.52 -4.63 10.09
C HIS A 35 11.84 -5.95 10.49
N ARG A 36 12.26 -7.08 9.92
CA ARG A 36 11.75 -8.41 10.31
C ARG A 36 12.35 -8.97 11.59
N ARG A 37 13.51 -8.49 12.03
CA ARG A 37 14.15 -8.89 13.30
C ARG A 37 13.58 -8.14 14.49
N PHE A 38 13.12 -6.92 14.30
CA PHE A 38 12.56 -6.10 15.37
C PHE A 38 11.19 -6.63 15.83
N LYS A 39 11.02 -6.80 17.14
CA LYS A 39 9.76 -7.33 17.71
C LYS A 39 8.53 -6.48 17.37
N ALA A 40 8.71 -5.17 17.21
CA ALA A 40 7.64 -4.24 16.86
C ALA A 40 7.15 -4.45 15.42
N THR A 41 8.08 -4.73 14.49
CA THR A 41 7.84 -4.66 13.05
C THR A 41 7.88 -6.04 12.36
N LYS A 42 8.27 -7.10 13.08
CA LYS A 42 8.35 -8.47 12.54
C LYS A 42 7.01 -9.06 12.11
N SER A 43 5.93 -8.59 12.73
CA SER A 43 4.56 -9.00 12.39
C SER A 43 4.01 -8.21 11.22
N HIS A 44 4.72 -7.18 10.77
CA HIS A 44 4.20 -6.31 9.75
C HIS A 44 4.13 -7.02 8.40
N LYS A 45 3.06 -6.76 7.65
CA LYS A 45 2.95 -7.23 6.26
C LYS A 45 3.91 -6.43 5.38
N VAL A 46 4.86 -7.14 4.76
CA VAL A 46 5.80 -6.61 3.77
C VAL A 46 5.59 -7.34 2.45
N VAL A 47 5.46 -6.56 1.37
CA VAL A 47 5.30 -7.04 -0.01
C VAL A 47 6.50 -6.59 -0.85
N THR A 48 6.77 -7.24 -1.97
CA THR A 48 7.85 -6.80 -2.88
C THR A 48 7.33 -5.71 -3.81
N ILE A 49 8.20 -4.80 -4.22
CA ILE A 49 7.86 -3.77 -5.22
C ILE A 49 7.52 -4.42 -6.55
N GLU A 50 8.21 -5.50 -6.91
CA GLU A 50 7.87 -6.31 -8.08
C GLU A 50 6.45 -6.92 -7.99
N ASP A 51 6.02 -7.38 -6.81
CA ASP A 51 4.64 -7.86 -6.61
C ASP A 51 3.61 -6.71 -6.73
N LEU A 52 3.96 -5.52 -6.22
CA LEU A 52 3.19 -4.28 -6.38
C LEU A 52 3.03 -3.88 -7.86
N GLN A 53 4.12 -4.00 -8.63
CA GLN A 53 4.20 -3.55 -10.02
C GLN A 53 3.69 -4.59 -11.01
N SER A 54 3.86 -5.88 -10.72
CA SER A 54 3.49 -6.99 -11.60
C SER A 54 2.01 -7.38 -11.48
N GLY A 55 1.19 -6.63 -10.74
CA GLY A 55 -0.24 -6.91 -10.58
C GLY A 55 -0.55 -8.20 -9.80
N LYS A 56 0.45 -8.91 -9.26
CA LYS A 56 0.22 -10.05 -8.36
C LYS A 56 -0.23 -9.59 -6.96
N ALA A 57 0.24 -8.42 -6.52
CA ALA A 57 -0.36 -7.69 -5.40
C ALA A 57 -1.78 -7.24 -5.71
N ALA A 58 -2.20 -7.16 -6.99
CA ALA A 58 -3.60 -6.88 -7.31
C ALA A 58 -4.49 -7.99 -6.76
N ALA A 59 -4.07 -9.24 -6.65
CA ALA A 59 -4.88 -10.30 -6.01
C ALA A 59 -5.03 -10.12 -4.48
N GLU A 60 -3.99 -9.63 -3.79
CA GLU A 60 -4.03 -9.33 -2.34
C GLU A 60 -4.73 -7.99 -2.05
N LEU A 61 -4.62 -7.03 -2.96
CA LEU A 61 -5.41 -5.80 -2.98
C LEU A 61 -6.87 -6.10 -3.37
N ARG A 62 -7.12 -7.11 -4.21
CA ARG A 62 -8.44 -7.70 -4.50
C ARG A 62 -9.02 -8.43 -3.29
N ALA A 63 -8.20 -9.11 -2.49
CA ALA A 63 -8.63 -9.58 -1.18
C ALA A 63 -9.04 -8.41 -0.27
N ARG A 64 -8.40 -7.24 -0.41
CA ARG A 64 -8.79 -6.00 0.25
C ARG A 64 -9.99 -5.27 -0.42
N GLU A 65 -10.38 -5.60 -1.66
CA GLU A 65 -11.66 -5.15 -2.27
C GLU A 65 -12.89 -5.65 -1.49
N THR A 66 -12.72 -6.69 -0.67
CA THR A 66 -13.77 -7.21 0.20
C THR A 66 -13.75 -6.63 1.61
N SER A 67 -12.76 -5.77 1.93
CA SER A 67 -12.66 -5.17 3.25
C SER A 67 -13.76 -4.11 3.43
N LYS A 68 -14.59 -4.29 4.46
CA LYS A 68 -15.54 -3.28 4.88
C LYS A 68 -14.79 -2.17 5.60
N CYS A 69 -15.18 -0.94 5.36
CA CYS A 69 -14.78 0.22 6.14
C CYS A 69 -15.13 -0.04 7.60
N GLU A 70 -14.16 0.15 8.48
CA GLU A 70 -14.32 -0.10 9.92
C GLU A 70 -15.35 0.85 10.54
N ASP A 71 -15.42 2.07 10.02
CA ASP A 71 -16.28 3.15 10.53
C ASP A 71 -17.73 3.07 9.97
N HIS A 72 -17.87 2.66 8.70
CA HIS A 72 -19.15 2.72 7.98
C HIS A 72 -19.74 1.34 7.63
N GLN A 73 -19.00 0.24 7.87
CA GLN A 73 -19.39 -1.13 7.48
C GLN A 73 -19.68 -1.33 5.97
N GLU A 74 -19.32 -0.36 5.14
CA GLU A 74 -19.48 -0.38 3.68
C GLU A 74 -18.22 -0.88 2.97
N LEU A 75 -18.36 -1.45 1.77
CA LEU A 75 -17.19 -1.91 1.01
C LEU A 75 -16.24 -0.76 0.69
N ASN A 76 -14.96 -0.96 0.95
CA ASN A 76 -13.93 -0.03 0.52
C ASN A 76 -13.74 -0.15 -0.99
N LYS A 77 -14.15 0.89 -1.71
CA LYS A 77 -14.14 0.95 -3.18
C LYS A 77 -13.08 1.88 -3.75
N PHE A 78 -12.43 2.68 -2.90
CA PHE A 78 -11.49 3.71 -3.34
C PHE A 78 -10.17 3.58 -2.57
N TYR A 79 -9.06 3.90 -3.22
CA TYR A 79 -7.77 4.08 -2.58
C TYR A 79 -7.43 5.57 -2.55
N CYS A 80 -7.22 6.12 -1.35
CA CYS A 80 -6.81 7.50 -1.18
C CYS A 80 -5.29 7.61 -1.26
N ASP A 81 -4.80 8.29 -2.29
CA ASP A 81 -3.38 8.58 -2.54
C ASP A 81 -2.82 9.57 -1.50
N THR A 82 -3.63 10.51 -1.01
CA THR A 82 -3.19 11.46 0.03
C THR A 82 -3.00 10.80 1.40
N CYS A 83 -3.79 9.76 1.71
CA CYS A 83 -3.75 9.08 3.01
C CYS A 83 -3.19 7.66 2.94
N HIS A 84 -2.77 7.23 1.75
CA HIS A 84 -2.30 5.88 1.44
C HIS A 84 -3.18 4.76 2.02
N ARG A 85 -4.52 4.92 2.01
CA ARG A 85 -5.46 3.95 2.63
C ARG A 85 -6.69 3.69 1.77
N VAL A 86 -7.27 2.50 1.93
CA VAL A 86 -8.56 2.16 1.31
C VAL A 86 -9.71 2.82 2.07
N ILE A 87 -10.68 3.34 1.34
CA ILE A 87 -11.82 4.08 1.87
C ILE A 87 -13.11 3.67 1.15
N CYS A 88 -14.25 3.77 1.85
CA CYS A 88 -15.58 3.62 1.25
C CYS A 88 -16.06 4.96 0.65
N LEU A 89 -17.19 4.91 -0.06
CA LEU A 89 -17.83 6.09 -0.62
C LEU A 89 -18.18 7.12 0.47
N HIS A 90 -18.59 6.66 1.65
CA HIS A 90 -18.91 7.54 2.76
C HIS A 90 -17.68 8.32 3.24
N CYS A 91 -16.54 7.64 3.41
CA CYS A 91 -15.27 8.29 3.76
C CYS A 91 -14.86 9.36 2.73
N VAL A 92 -15.13 9.14 1.44
CA VAL A 92 -14.89 10.14 0.39
C VAL A 92 -15.72 11.41 0.65
N VAL A 93 -17.00 11.27 0.97
CA VAL A 93 -17.88 12.44 1.15
C VAL A 93 -17.71 13.14 2.50
N THR A 94 -17.29 12.43 3.56
CA THR A 94 -17.15 12.99 4.91
C THR A 94 -15.75 13.50 5.24
N ALA A 95 -14.71 12.74 4.92
CA ALA A 95 -13.34 12.99 5.42
C ALA A 95 -12.29 13.16 4.32
N HIS A 96 -12.53 12.66 3.11
CA HIS A 96 -11.55 12.60 2.03
C HIS A 96 -11.97 13.38 0.77
N LYS A 97 -12.88 14.34 0.91
CA LYS A 97 -13.47 15.07 -0.22
C LYS A 97 -12.45 15.85 -1.05
N ASP A 98 -11.40 16.35 -0.40
CA ASP A 98 -10.33 17.14 -1.03
C ASP A 98 -9.07 16.30 -1.32
N HIS A 99 -9.10 15.01 -1.02
CA HIS A 99 -7.95 14.15 -1.22
C HIS A 99 -7.95 13.54 -2.61
N ARG A 100 -6.77 13.20 -3.10
CA ARG A 100 -6.65 12.43 -4.33
C ARG A 100 -6.97 10.97 -4.03
N TYR A 101 -7.88 10.38 -4.80
CA TYR A 101 -8.24 8.96 -4.67
C TYR A 101 -8.55 8.33 -6.03
N VAL A 102 -8.45 7.01 -6.10
CA VAL A 102 -8.73 6.21 -7.30
C VAL A 102 -9.73 5.09 -6.99
N GLU A 103 -10.63 4.80 -7.91
CA GLU A 103 -11.57 3.67 -7.82
C GLU A 103 -10.81 2.36 -7.99
N ILE A 104 -11.00 1.41 -7.06
CA ILE A 104 -10.33 0.10 -7.08
C ILE A 104 -10.94 -0.77 -8.20
N GLU A 105 -12.26 -0.68 -8.44
CA GLU A 105 -12.98 -1.47 -9.47
C GLU A 105 -12.51 -1.16 -10.91
N LYS A 106 -12.05 0.06 -11.20
CA LYS A 106 -11.60 0.46 -12.56
C LYS A 106 -10.18 0.02 -12.91
N ALA A 107 -9.43 -0.53 -11.96
CA ALA A 107 -8.11 -1.09 -12.24
C ALA A 107 -8.18 -2.53 -12.80
N ALA A 108 -9.37 -3.17 -12.78
CA ALA A 108 -9.54 -4.57 -13.16
C ALA A 108 -10.00 -4.83 -14.61
N GLU A 109 -10.34 -3.80 -15.40
CA GLU A 109 -10.82 -3.97 -16.79
C GLU A 109 -9.90 -3.32 -17.83
N ARG A 110 -8.59 -3.43 -17.63
CA ARG A 110 -7.59 -3.26 -18.70
C ARG A 110 -6.48 -4.30 -18.61
N GLU A 111 -6.85 -5.57 -18.74
CA GLU A 111 -6.19 -6.57 -19.61
C GLU A 111 -7.05 -7.82 -19.79
#